data_AF-A0A830H4J7-F1
#
_entry.id   AF-A0A830H4J7-F1
#
_cell.length_a   1.000
_cell.length_b   1.000
_cell.length_c   1.000
_cell.angle_alpha   90.00
_cell.angle_beta   90.00
_cell.angle_gamma   90.00
#
_symmetry.space_group_name_H-M   'P 1'
#
loop_
_entity.id
_entity.type
_entity.pdbx_description
1 polymer ?
#
loop_
_entity_poly.entity_id
_entity_poly.type
_entity_poly.pdbx_seq_one_letter_code
_entity_poly.pdbx_strand_id
1 'polypeptide(L)' 'MYYEKDEVRGVFATFTWLVEEVGELAEALLEGDEAQVEEELADVVAWTFSIASLKGVDVEDALRRKYGL' A
#
# COMPACT_ATOMS: atom_id res chain seq x y z
N MET A 1 -8.96 12.72 2.97
CA MET A 1 -9.28 11.97 4.20
C MET A 1 -8.15 11.04 4.67
N TYR A 2 -7.07 10.81 3.87
CA TYR A 2 -5.88 10.04 4.28
C TYR A 2 -4.71 10.91 4.78
N TYR A 3 -4.46 12.04 4.13
CA TYR A 3 -3.26 12.86 4.37
C TYR A 3 -3.08 13.36 5.82
N GLU A 4 -4.14 13.85 6.47
CA GLU A 4 -4.05 14.37 7.85
C GLU A 4 -3.88 13.27 8.92
N LYS A 5 -4.36 12.04 8.66
CA LYS A 5 -4.17 10.91 9.58
C LYS A 5 -2.77 10.32 9.47
N ASP A 6 -2.21 10.30 8.26
CA ASP A 6 -0.90 9.72 7.98
C ASP A 6 0.24 10.55 8.57
N GLU A 7 0.14 11.90 8.54
CA GLU A 7 1.18 12.79 9.06
C GLU A 7 1.37 12.64 10.59
N VAL A 8 0.29 12.31 11.31
CA VAL A 8 0.33 12.02 12.75
C VAL A 8 0.84 10.59 13.04
N ARG A 9 0.58 9.63 12.15
CA ARG A 9 1.01 8.22 12.30
C ARG A 9 2.51 8.04 12.07
N GLY A 10 3.06 8.79 11.11
CA GLY A 10 4.44 8.69 10.69
C GLY A 10 4.75 7.42 9.88
N VAL A 11 5.86 7.47 9.14
CA VAL A 11 6.22 6.46 8.13
C VAL A 11 6.27 5.02 8.66
N PHE A 12 6.74 4.81 9.89
CA PHE A 12 6.89 3.46 10.43
C PHE A 12 5.55 2.83 10.79
N ALA A 13 4.61 3.60 11.36
CA ALA A 13 3.29 3.08 11.64
C ALA A 13 2.51 2.79 10.35
N THR A 14 2.63 3.66 9.34
CA THR A 14 2.06 3.42 8.01
C THR A 14 2.68 2.17 7.35
N PHE A 15 3.99 1.96 7.51
CA PHE A 15 4.64 0.74 7.03
C PHE A 15 4.16 -0.52 7.78
N THR A 16 3.85 -0.43 9.07
CA THR A 16 3.23 -1.54 9.81
C THR A 16 1.89 -1.97 9.19
N TRP A 17 1.02 -1.02 8.84
CA TRP A 17 -0.25 -1.32 8.15
C TRP A 17 -0.02 -1.93 6.77
N LEU A 18 0.94 -1.43 6.00
CA LEU A 18 1.29 -2.07 4.73
C LEU A 18 1.71 -3.54 4.92
N VAL A 19 2.47 -3.86 5.96
CA VAL A 19 2.88 -5.24 6.25
C VAL A 19 1.70 -6.10 6.70
N GLU A 20 0.74 -5.52 7.42
CA GLU A 20 -0.54 -6.16 7.79
C GLU A 20 -1.33 -6.57 6.56
N GLU A 21 -1.59 -5.64 5.62
CA GLU A 21 -2.34 -5.97 4.39
C GLU A 21 -1.61 -6.97 3.48
N VAL A 22 -0.27 -6.96 3.48
CA VAL A 22 0.50 -8.00 2.78
C VAL A 22 0.27 -9.38 3.43
N GLY A 23 0.07 -9.42 4.74
CA GLY A 23 -0.31 -10.62 5.47
C GLY A 23 -1.73 -11.09 5.14
N GLU A 24 -2.71 -10.18 5.13
CA GLU A 24 -4.10 -10.48 4.76
C GLU A 24 -4.20 -10.95 3.30
N LEU A 25 -3.48 -10.29 2.37
CA LEU A 25 -3.34 -10.77 0.99
C LEU A 25 -2.76 -12.19 0.91
N ALA A 26 -1.76 -12.50 1.74
CA ALA A 26 -1.17 -13.84 1.77
C ALA A 26 -2.18 -14.89 2.28
N GLU A 27 -3.02 -14.54 3.26
CA GLU A 27 -4.11 -15.38 3.75
C GLU A 27 -5.15 -15.63 2.65
N ALA A 28 -5.66 -14.57 2.02
CA ALA A 28 -6.63 -14.66 0.92
C ALA A 28 -6.13 -15.56 -0.23
N LEU A 29 -4.86 -15.44 -0.59
CA LEU A 29 -4.22 -16.30 -1.62
C LEU A 29 -4.12 -17.77 -1.19
N LEU A 30 -3.87 -18.04 0.09
CA LEU A 30 -3.81 -19.41 0.62
C LEU A 30 -5.19 -20.06 0.68
N GLU A 31 -6.22 -19.27 0.97
CA GLU A 31 -7.61 -19.72 1.03
C GLU A 31 -8.26 -19.84 -0.35
N GLY A 32 -7.69 -19.19 -1.37
CA GLY A 32 -8.25 -19.17 -2.72
C GLY A 32 -9.52 -18.32 -2.83
N ASP A 33 -9.66 -17.32 -1.96
CA ASP A 33 -10.77 -16.36 -1.99
C ASP A 33 -10.43 -15.20 -2.93
N GLU A 34 -10.85 -15.32 -4.19
CA GLU A 34 -10.59 -14.30 -5.22
C GLU A 34 -11.21 -12.93 -4.89
N ALA A 35 -12.31 -12.89 -4.13
CA ALA A 35 -12.94 -11.63 -3.75
C ALA A 35 -12.09 -10.92 -2.69
N GLN A 36 -11.60 -11.66 -1.71
CA GLN A 36 -10.68 -11.11 -0.71
C GLN A 36 -9.34 -10.74 -1.34
N VAL A 37 -8.81 -11.55 -2.29
CA VAL A 37 -7.58 -11.19 -3.02
C VAL A 37 -7.70 -9.83 -3.72
N GLU A 38 -8.84 -9.53 -4.34
CA GLU A 38 -9.09 -8.22 -4.97
C GLU A 38 -9.08 -7.07 -3.94
N GLU A 39 -9.73 -7.28 -2.79
CA GLU A 39 -9.78 -6.33 -1.67
C GLU A 39 -8.37 -6.05 -1.11
N GLU A 40 -7.65 -7.09 -0.70
CA GLU A 40 -6.32 -6.93 -0.08
C GLU A 40 -5.28 -6.38 -1.07
N LEU A 41 -5.39 -6.70 -2.36
CA LEU A 41 -4.54 -6.08 -3.38
C LEU A 41 -4.77 -4.57 -3.46
N ALA A 42 -6.02 -4.12 -3.36
CA ALA A 42 -6.34 -2.70 -3.36
C ALA A 42 -5.76 -2.02 -2.11
N ASP A 43 -5.85 -2.66 -0.95
CA ASP A 43 -5.33 -2.11 0.30
C ASP A 43 -3.79 -2.07 0.34
N VAL A 44 -3.10 -3.10 -0.15
CA VAL A 44 -1.63 -3.06 -0.34
C VAL A 44 -1.21 -1.88 -1.21
N VAL A 45 -1.93 -1.61 -2.31
CA VAL A 45 -1.65 -0.46 -3.19
C VAL A 45 -1.93 0.86 -2.47
N ALA A 46 -3.05 0.95 -1.74
CA ALA A 46 -3.44 2.14 -1.00
C ALA A 46 -2.39 2.52 0.05
N TRP A 47 -1.93 1.58 0.88
CA TRP A 47 -0.91 1.84 1.89
C TRP A 47 0.47 2.14 1.28
N THR A 48 0.79 1.53 0.13
CA THR A 48 2.00 1.89 -0.64
C THR A 48 1.96 3.37 -1.04
N PHE A 49 0.81 3.87 -1.51
CA PHE A 49 0.62 5.28 -1.85
C PHE A 49 0.61 6.20 -0.62
N SER A 50 0.12 5.75 0.53
CA SER A 50 0.26 6.49 1.80
C SER A 50 1.74 6.67 2.18
N ILE A 51 2.56 5.64 2.06
CA ILE A 51 4.01 5.76 2.28
C ILE A 51 4.64 6.72 1.28
N ALA A 52 4.28 6.61 -0.01
CA ALA A 52 4.81 7.51 -1.03
C ALA A 52 4.47 8.97 -0.73
N SER A 53 3.24 9.24 -0.30
CA SER A 53 2.77 10.57 0.14
C SER A 53 3.61 11.10 1.30
N LEU A 54 3.82 10.30 2.35
CA LEU A 54 4.67 10.66 3.50
C LEU A 54 6.14 10.89 3.14
N LYS A 55 6.62 10.26 2.07
CA LYS A 55 7.99 10.43 1.57
C LYS A 55 8.13 11.51 0.50
N GLY A 56 7.03 12.14 0.08
CA GLY A 56 7.04 13.09 -1.03
C GLY A 56 7.45 12.46 -2.36
N VAL A 57 7.09 11.20 -2.58
CA VAL A 57 7.41 10.44 -3.79
C VAL A 57 6.22 10.46 -4.73
N ASP A 58 6.43 10.97 -5.94
CA ASP A 58 5.53 10.74 -7.07
C ASP A 58 5.73 9.32 -7.60
N VAL A 59 4.72 8.47 -7.42
CA VAL A 59 4.79 7.05 -7.78
C VAL A 59 4.70 6.85 -9.28
N GLU A 60 3.93 7.65 -10.00
CA GLU A 60 3.85 7.56 -11.46
C GLU A 60 5.22 7.83 -12.07
N ASP A 61 5.84 8.95 -11.68
CA ASP A 61 7.20 9.30 -12.09
C ASP A 61 8.23 8.25 -11.69
N ALA A 62 8.11 7.67 -10.49
CA ALA A 62 8.99 6.60 -10.03
C ALA A 62 8.87 5.34 -10.90
N LEU A 63 7.64 4.96 -11.27
CA LEU A 63 7.37 3.83 -12.16
C LEU A 63 7.87 4.10 -13.58
N ARG A 64 7.63 5.29 -14.14
CA ARG A 64 8.15 5.71 -15.46
C ARG A 64 9.68 5.62 -15.51
N ARG A 65 10.37 6.17 -14.50
CA ARG A 65 11.84 6.11 -14.42
C ARG A 65 12.39 4.69 -14.32
N LYS A 66 11.70 3.80 -13.60
CA LYS A 66 12.19 2.44 -13.33
C LYS A 66 11.87 1.46 -14.44
N TYR A 67 10.69 1.54 -15.05
CA TYR A 67 10.18 0.55 -15.99
C TYR A 67 9.98 1.09 -17.42
N GLY A 68 10.16 2.39 -17.65
CA GLY A 68 10.02 2.99 -18.98
C GLY A 68 8.58 3.06 -19.50
N LEU A 69 7.60 3.22 -18.59
CA LEU A 69 6.18 3.38 -18.89
C LEU A 69 5.85 4.75 -19.52
#